data_AF-A0A660V8K2-F1
#
_entry.id   AF-A0A660V8K2-F1
#
_cell.length_a   1.000
_cell.length_b   1.000
_cell.length_c   1.000
_cell.angle_alpha   90.00
_cell.angle_beta   90.00
_cell.angle_gamma   90.00
#
_symmetry.space_group_name_H-M   'P 1'
#
loop_
_entity.id
_entity.type
_entity.pdbx_description
1 polymer ?
#
loop_
_entity_poly.entity_id
_entity_poly.type
_entity_poly.pdbx_seq_one_letter_code
_entity_poly.pdbx_strand_id
1 'polypeptide(L)'
;MGSLAVRATTRTTRTTSCCTAAAKREAEQADRSGLKRPAVRVCLLNIFGVGWMLHRGFTLVEMMAVVVIVALAAAVVAVNADYITTSAALRSEARRIASRFLLARLYAVSNAKTYTLVYEFSEDEALVWTLMPQKEDEEGHIVDEEREIVGGVADKLHPSVQMLALVLPDGTTYEEGHVEVDISPYCDAGSHIVVLARRDNPDEKIWIKMNALTGIVTYHNEEVSFWPRQQEEEEPQSGAQ
;
A
#
# COMPACT_ATOMS: atom_id res chain seq x y z
N MET A 1 41.91 21.54 -42.86
CA MET A 1 41.40 21.99 -44.17
C MET A 1 40.60 20.85 -44.77
N GLY A 2 39.31 21.05 -45.04
CA GLY A 2 38.41 20.01 -45.50
C GLY A 2 36.96 20.39 -45.30
N SER A 3 36.57 21.52 -45.90
CA SER A 3 35.18 21.98 -46.02
C SER A 3 34.47 21.14 -47.07
N LEU A 4 33.28 20.62 -46.76
CA LEU A 4 32.26 20.32 -47.76
C LEU A 4 30.88 20.26 -47.11
N ALA A 5 30.17 21.38 -47.26
CA ALA A 5 28.74 21.49 -47.09
C ALA A 5 28.03 20.84 -48.28
N VAL A 6 27.02 19.98 -48.05
CA VAL A 6 26.02 19.62 -49.07
C VAL A 6 24.65 19.39 -48.41
N ARG A 7 23.77 20.39 -48.65
CA ARG A 7 22.33 20.34 -48.97
C ARG A 7 21.34 19.51 -48.13
N ALA A 8 20.44 20.26 -47.51
CA ALA A 8 19.08 19.84 -47.19
C ALA A 8 18.29 19.44 -48.47
N THR A 9 17.44 18.42 -48.35
CA THR A 9 16.33 18.18 -49.28
C THR A 9 15.13 17.68 -48.50
N THR A 10 14.10 18.49 -48.43
CA THR A 10 12.76 18.14 -47.97
C THR A 10 12.07 17.26 -49.01
N ARG A 11 11.41 16.17 -48.58
CA ARG A 11 10.37 15.51 -49.38
C ARG A 11 9.31 14.88 -48.50
N THR A 12 8.15 15.51 -48.52
CA THR A 12 6.86 15.00 -48.07
C THR A 12 6.29 14.05 -49.13
N THR A 13 5.80 12.86 -48.75
CA THR A 13 4.48 12.30 -49.15
C THR A 13 4.28 10.84 -48.68
N ARG A 14 3.16 10.66 -47.94
CA ARG A 14 2.24 9.52 -47.82
C ARG A 14 2.72 8.09 -48.14
N THR A 15 2.46 7.17 -47.19
CA THR A 15 1.72 5.92 -47.46
C THR A 15 1.20 5.31 -46.16
N THR A 16 -0.06 5.61 -45.84
CA THR A 16 -0.94 4.79 -45.02
C THR A 16 -1.32 3.55 -45.82
N SER A 17 -0.80 2.38 -45.45
CA SER A 17 -1.35 1.05 -45.82
C SER A 17 -0.53 -0.05 -45.15
N CYS A 18 -0.60 -0.17 -43.82
CA CYS A 18 -0.15 -1.37 -43.11
C CYS A 18 -0.93 -1.55 -41.79
N CYS A 19 -2.24 -1.31 -41.84
CA CYS A 19 -3.15 -1.98 -40.93
C CYS A 19 -3.52 -3.34 -41.54
N THR A 20 -4.17 -4.21 -40.78
CA THR A 20 -4.93 -5.37 -41.30
C THR A 20 -4.14 -6.62 -41.71
N ALA A 21 -3.17 -7.06 -40.90
CA ALA A 21 -2.74 -8.47 -40.93
C ALA A 21 -2.49 -9.10 -39.55
N ALA A 22 -2.12 -8.31 -38.53
CA ALA A 22 -1.78 -8.86 -37.21
C ALA A 22 -2.99 -9.19 -36.32
N ALA A 23 -4.14 -8.53 -36.50
CA ALA A 23 -5.29 -8.68 -35.59
C ALA A 23 -6.20 -9.89 -35.87
N LYS A 24 -5.93 -10.67 -36.92
CA LYS A 24 -6.79 -11.81 -37.31
C LYS A 24 -6.31 -13.18 -36.80
N ARG A 25 -5.21 -13.23 -36.04
CA ARG A 25 -4.66 -14.49 -35.51
C ARG A 25 -4.90 -14.75 -34.01
N GLU A 26 -5.41 -13.76 -33.26
CA GLU A 26 -5.68 -13.95 -31.82
C GLU A 26 -7.12 -14.40 -31.51
N ALA A 27 -8.04 -14.35 -32.48
CA ALA A 27 -9.43 -14.75 -32.26
C ALA A 27 -9.67 -16.27 -32.36
N GLU A 28 -8.71 -17.04 -32.89
CA GLU A 28 -8.87 -18.49 -33.15
C GLU A 28 -8.10 -19.37 -32.14
N GLN A 29 -7.58 -18.78 -31.05
CA GLN A 29 -6.84 -19.49 -30.01
C GLN A 29 -7.43 -19.26 -28.59
N ALA A 30 -8.70 -18.83 -28.51
CA ALA A 30 -9.44 -18.63 -27.26
C ALA A 30 -10.61 -19.61 -27.06
N ASP A 31 -10.79 -20.59 -27.97
CA ASP A 31 -11.93 -21.54 -27.96
C ASP A 31 -11.59 -22.92 -27.34
N ARG A 32 -10.58 -22.99 -26.44
CA ARG A 32 -10.18 -24.26 -25.80
C ARG A 32 -10.00 -24.24 -24.28
N SER A 33 -10.20 -23.11 -23.61
CA SER A 33 -10.11 -23.05 -22.15
C SER A 33 -11.40 -22.50 -21.57
N GLY A 34 -12.29 -23.43 -21.17
CA GLY A 34 -13.59 -23.16 -20.54
C GLY A 34 -13.48 -22.50 -19.16
N LEU A 35 -12.96 -21.27 -19.10
CA LEU A 35 -13.03 -20.41 -17.93
C LEU A 35 -14.20 -19.44 -18.07
N LYS A 36 -15.29 -19.74 -17.36
CA LYS A 36 -16.35 -18.78 -17.03
C LYS A 36 -15.73 -17.61 -16.25
N ARG A 37 -15.63 -16.44 -16.88
CA ARG A 37 -15.37 -15.17 -16.19
C ARG A 37 -16.70 -14.45 -15.95
N PRO A 38 -16.92 -13.85 -14.77
CA PRO A 38 -18.10 -13.02 -14.53
C PRO A 38 -18.04 -11.81 -15.48
N ALA A 39 -19.14 -11.63 -16.22
CA ALA A 39 -19.33 -10.52 -17.12
C ALA A 39 -19.46 -9.22 -16.32
N VAL A 40 -18.32 -8.59 -16.02
CA VAL A 40 -18.28 -7.15 -15.73
C VAL A 40 -18.58 -6.48 -17.06
N ARG A 41 -19.86 -6.25 -17.29
CA ARG A 41 -20.41 -5.51 -18.42
C ARG A 41 -20.05 -4.04 -18.18
N VAL A 42 -18.79 -3.69 -18.46
CA VAL A 42 -18.40 -2.30 -18.65
C VAL A 42 -19.18 -1.85 -19.86
N CYS A 43 -20.31 -1.19 -19.62
CA CYS A 43 -20.94 -0.35 -20.61
C CYS A 43 -19.92 0.72 -20.97
N LEU A 44 -19.11 0.44 -22.01
CA LEU A 44 -18.56 1.48 -22.86
C LEU A 44 -19.76 2.23 -23.43
N LEU A 45 -20.22 3.24 -22.70
CA LEU A 45 -21.10 4.25 -23.25
C LEU A 45 -20.27 4.92 -24.35
N ASN A 46 -20.69 4.70 -25.59
CA ASN A 46 -20.17 5.32 -26.80
C ASN A 46 -19.96 6.83 -26.59
N ILE A 47 -18.71 7.25 -26.45
CA ILE A 47 -18.30 8.66 -26.62
C ILE A 47 -17.83 8.91 -28.07
N PHE A 48 -17.70 7.87 -28.91
CA PHE A 48 -17.37 8.02 -30.32
C PHE A 48 -18.62 8.19 -31.20
N GLY A 49 -19.34 9.29 -30.96
CA GLY A 49 -20.43 9.79 -31.80
C GLY A 49 -20.19 11.21 -32.32
N VAL A 50 -18.96 11.71 -32.29
CA VAL A 50 -18.61 13.03 -32.86
C VAL A 50 -17.87 12.83 -34.18
N GLY A 51 -18.60 12.27 -35.13
CA GLY A 51 -18.21 12.27 -36.51
C GLY A 51 -19.47 12.56 -37.30
N TRP A 52 -19.68 13.82 -37.68
CA TRP A 52 -19.91 14.22 -39.07
C TRP A 52 -20.07 15.73 -39.18
N MET A 53 -19.31 16.29 -40.13
CA MET A 53 -19.34 17.65 -40.68
C MET A 53 -19.02 18.80 -39.72
N LEU A 54 -17.84 19.42 -39.86
CA LEU A 54 -17.71 20.89 -39.79
C LEU A 54 -16.36 21.33 -40.40
N HIS A 55 -16.36 21.66 -41.70
CA HIS A 55 -15.63 22.83 -42.20
C HIS A 55 -16.57 24.05 -42.14
N ARG A 56 -17.10 24.33 -40.95
CA ARG A 56 -17.78 25.56 -40.59
C ARG A 56 -17.14 25.99 -39.26
N GLY A 57 -16.84 27.28 -39.12
CA GLY A 57 -16.16 27.78 -37.93
C GLY A 57 -16.96 27.43 -36.67
N PHE A 58 -16.25 26.99 -35.62
CA PHE A 58 -16.82 26.78 -34.30
C PHE A 58 -17.51 28.06 -33.84
N THR A 59 -18.78 27.98 -33.44
CA THR A 59 -19.50 29.19 -33.01
C THR A 59 -19.02 29.62 -31.62
N LEU A 60 -19.08 30.93 -31.32
CA LEU A 60 -18.66 31.47 -30.01
C LEU A 60 -19.45 30.81 -28.87
N VAL A 61 -20.74 30.54 -29.10
CA VAL A 61 -21.63 29.87 -28.13
C VAL A 61 -21.19 28.43 -27.86
N GLU A 62 -20.73 27.72 -28.87
CA GLU A 62 -20.26 26.34 -28.75
C GLU A 62 -18.95 26.26 -27.95
N MET A 63 -18.02 27.22 -28.17
CA MET A 63 -16.82 27.34 -27.33
C MET A 63 -17.19 27.64 -25.87
N MET A 64 -18.15 28.53 -25.62
CA MET A 64 -18.62 28.81 -24.26
C MET A 64 -19.21 27.55 -23.59
N ALA A 65 -20.03 26.80 -24.32
CA ALA A 65 -20.61 25.56 -23.79
C ALA A 65 -19.54 24.51 -23.45
N VAL A 66 -18.55 24.30 -24.32
CA VAL A 66 -17.44 23.36 -24.07
C VAL A 66 -16.65 23.75 -22.83
N VAL A 67 -16.30 25.04 -22.69
CA VAL A 67 -15.55 25.52 -21.51
C VAL A 67 -16.34 25.30 -20.22
N VAL A 68 -17.66 25.53 -20.24
CA VAL A 68 -18.53 25.26 -19.08
C VAL A 68 -18.54 23.76 -18.73
N ILE A 69 -18.67 22.88 -19.73
CA ILE A 69 -18.67 21.43 -19.50
C ILE A 69 -17.31 20.96 -18.94
N VAL A 70 -16.20 21.46 -19.49
CA VAL A 70 -14.85 21.13 -18.99
C VAL A 70 -14.64 21.65 -17.57
N ALA A 71 -15.11 22.87 -17.26
CA ALA A 71 -15.02 23.43 -15.92
C ALA A 71 -15.82 22.61 -14.89
N LEU A 72 -17.03 22.17 -15.25
CA LEU A 72 -17.85 21.29 -14.40
C LEU A 72 -17.20 19.91 -14.21
N ALA A 73 -16.67 19.31 -15.28
CA ALA A 73 -15.95 18.05 -15.19
C ALA A 73 -14.71 18.17 -14.29
N ALA A 74 -13.94 19.26 -14.41
CA ALA A 74 -12.79 19.54 -13.55
C ALA A 74 -13.19 19.72 -12.08
N ALA A 75 -14.30 20.40 -11.79
CA ALA A 75 -14.80 20.57 -10.43
C ALA A 75 -15.17 19.24 -9.77
N VAL A 76 -15.82 18.32 -10.49
CA VAL A 76 -16.15 16.97 -9.98
C VAL A 76 -14.88 16.16 -9.69
N VAL A 77 -13.89 16.20 -10.59
CA VAL A 77 -12.62 15.50 -10.40
C VAL A 77 -11.85 16.06 -9.20
N ALA A 78 -11.87 17.38 -8.99
CA ALA A 78 -11.19 18.01 -7.86
C ALA A 78 -11.73 17.55 -6.51
N VAL A 79 -13.05 17.39 -6.36
CA VAL A 79 -13.67 16.92 -5.10
C VAL A 79 -13.35 15.45 -4.83
N ASN A 80 -13.23 14.61 -5.87
CA ASN A 80 -12.95 13.18 -5.67
C ASN A 80 -11.45 12.87 -5.51
N ALA A 81 -10.56 13.82 -5.80
CA ALA A 81 -9.12 13.64 -5.67
C ALA A 81 -8.70 13.41 -4.21
N ASP A 82 -9.37 14.08 -3.25
CA ASP A 82 -9.07 13.94 -1.82
C ASP A 82 -9.21 12.50 -1.31
N TYR A 83 -10.12 11.71 -1.89
CA TYR A 83 -10.28 10.29 -1.56
C TYR A 83 -9.04 9.45 -1.93
N ILE A 84 -8.33 9.84 -2.98
CA ILE A 84 -7.10 9.17 -3.44
C ILE A 84 -5.93 9.55 -2.54
N THR A 85 -5.81 10.84 -2.18
CA THR A 85 -4.69 11.38 -1.40
C THR A 85 -4.67 10.87 0.05
N THR A 86 -5.82 10.73 0.70
CA THR A 86 -5.82 10.33 2.13
C THR A 86 -5.45 8.86 2.32
N SER A 87 -5.75 8.00 1.35
CA SER A 87 -5.26 6.61 1.32
C SER A 87 -3.73 6.52 1.12
N ALA A 88 -3.09 7.60 0.67
CA ALA A 88 -1.64 7.67 0.54
C ALA A 88 -0.96 7.83 1.92
N ALA A 89 -1.56 8.61 2.83
CA ALA A 89 -1.04 8.78 4.19
C ALA A 89 -1.01 7.44 4.95
N LEU A 90 -2.13 6.69 4.94
CA LEU A 90 -2.21 5.39 5.59
C LEU A 90 -1.16 4.40 5.07
N ARG A 91 -0.99 4.33 3.74
CA ARG A 91 0.04 3.47 3.12
C ARG A 91 1.47 3.96 3.37
N SER A 92 1.68 5.27 3.46
CA SER A 92 2.98 5.85 3.79
C SER A 92 3.38 5.48 5.22
N GLU A 93 2.48 5.65 6.18
CA GLU A 93 2.70 5.26 7.58
C GLU A 93 2.90 3.75 7.73
N ALA A 94 2.12 2.95 7.02
CA ALA A 94 2.31 1.50 7.01
C ALA A 94 3.72 1.09 6.53
N ARG A 95 4.21 1.71 5.45
CA ARG A 95 5.58 1.48 4.97
C ARG A 95 6.63 2.00 5.94
N ARG A 96 6.35 3.08 6.67
CA ARG A 96 7.26 3.65 7.66
C ARG A 96 7.45 2.70 8.84
N ILE A 97 6.36 2.12 9.36
CA ILE A 97 6.40 1.10 10.41
C ILE A 97 7.18 -0.13 9.92
N ALA A 98 6.85 -0.63 8.72
CA ALA A 98 7.57 -1.76 8.12
C ALA A 98 9.07 -1.49 7.98
N SER A 99 9.46 -0.29 7.53
CA SER A 99 10.87 0.09 7.38
C SER A 99 11.60 0.12 8.72
N ARG A 100 10.93 0.54 9.80
CA ARG A 100 11.51 0.51 11.14
C ARG A 100 11.68 -0.88 11.69
N PHE A 101 10.71 -1.76 11.50
CA PHE A 101 10.86 -3.16 11.84
C PHE A 101 12.07 -3.78 11.10
N LEU A 102 12.17 -3.54 9.78
CA LEU A 102 13.30 -4.02 8.99
C LEU A 102 14.64 -3.45 9.46
N LEU A 103 14.67 -2.18 9.86
CA LEU A 103 15.85 -1.53 10.41
C LEU A 103 16.25 -2.11 11.78
N ALA A 104 15.28 -2.30 12.68
CA ALA A 104 15.52 -2.93 13.98
C ALA A 104 16.05 -4.36 13.80
N ARG A 105 15.48 -5.13 12.86
CA ARG A 105 15.96 -6.46 12.50
C ARG A 105 17.37 -6.42 11.92
N LEU A 106 17.66 -5.48 11.03
CA LEU A 106 19.00 -5.29 10.47
C LEU A 106 20.02 -5.03 11.60
N TYR A 107 19.69 -4.13 12.54
CA TYR A 107 20.55 -3.83 13.68
C TYR A 107 20.73 -5.02 14.62
N ALA A 108 19.67 -5.78 14.89
CA ALA A 108 19.74 -6.96 15.74
C ALA A 108 20.67 -8.01 15.14
N VAL A 109 20.49 -8.33 13.85
CA VAL A 109 21.33 -9.29 13.13
C VAL A 109 22.78 -8.79 13.01
N SER A 110 23.00 -7.50 12.68
CA SER A 110 24.34 -6.98 12.45
C SER A 110 25.19 -6.90 13.72
N ASN A 111 24.55 -6.64 14.87
CA ASN A 111 25.23 -6.50 16.16
C ASN A 111 25.16 -7.76 17.01
N ALA A 112 24.46 -8.80 16.57
CA ALA A 112 24.19 -10.03 17.33
C ALA A 112 23.60 -9.76 18.73
N LYS A 113 22.75 -8.73 18.84
CA LYS A 113 22.10 -8.31 20.09
C LYS A 113 20.61 -8.10 19.89
N THR A 114 19.82 -8.25 20.96
CA THR A 114 18.37 -8.06 20.90
C THR A 114 18.02 -6.58 20.96
N TYR A 115 17.34 -6.09 19.93
CA TYR A 115 16.78 -4.74 19.91
C TYR A 115 15.30 -4.81 20.23
N THR A 116 14.74 -3.77 20.85
CA THR A 116 13.31 -3.75 21.20
C THR A 116 12.60 -2.69 20.40
N LEU A 117 11.57 -3.07 19.65
CA LEU A 117 10.71 -2.15 18.92
C LEU A 117 9.53 -1.80 19.81
N VAL A 118 9.41 -0.53 20.16
CA VAL A 118 8.41 -0.04 21.11
C VAL A 118 7.31 0.68 20.36
N TYR A 119 6.09 0.37 20.75
CA TYR A 119 4.86 0.99 20.30
C TYR A 119 4.16 1.61 21.50
N GLU A 120 4.01 2.92 21.50
CA GLU A 120 3.17 3.61 22.46
C GLU A 120 2.01 4.22 21.68
N PHE A 121 0.79 3.78 21.95
CA PHE A 121 -0.37 4.26 21.23
C PHE A 121 -1.58 4.42 22.14
N SER A 122 -2.31 5.49 21.86
CA SER A 122 -3.57 5.86 22.47
C SER A 122 -4.54 6.25 21.36
N GLU A 123 -5.78 6.61 21.72
CA GLU A 123 -6.76 7.11 20.74
C GLU A 123 -6.23 8.31 19.95
N ASP A 124 -5.40 9.16 20.59
CA ASP A 124 -4.97 10.43 20.02
C ASP A 124 -3.59 10.41 19.38
N GLU A 125 -2.65 9.65 19.92
CA GLU A 125 -1.27 9.66 19.45
C GLU A 125 -0.69 8.25 19.41
N ALA A 126 0.09 7.99 18.37
CA ALA A 126 0.87 6.77 18.23
C ALA A 126 2.32 7.13 17.92
N LEU A 127 3.21 6.63 18.76
CA LEU A 127 4.65 6.78 18.73
C LEU A 127 5.26 5.39 18.52
N VAL A 128 6.29 5.34 17.69
CA VAL A 128 7.09 4.14 17.48
C VAL A 128 8.55 4.51 17.70
N TRP A 129 9.37 3.62 18.24
CA TRP A 129 10.83 3.78 18.26
C TRP A 129 11.53 2.45 18.51
N THR A 130 12.84 2.40 18.27
CA THR A 130 13.65 1.23 18.58
C THR A 130 14.59 1.55 19.74
N LEU A 131 14.63 0.70 20.75
CA LEU A 131 15.56 0.77 21.87
C LEU A 131 16.81 -0.06 21.58
N MET A 132 17.97 0.52 21.90
CA MET A 132 19.27 -0.16 21.91
C MET A 132 19.25 -1.37 22.85
N PRO A 133 20.04 -2.43 22.60
CA PRO A 133 20.11 -3.58 23.51
C PRO A 133 20.48 -3.14 24.93
N GLN A 134 20.05 -3.93 25.92
CA GLN A 134 20.48 -3.73 27.30
C GLN A 134 22.02 -3.74 27.38
N LYS A 135 22.59 -2.86 28.21
CA LYS A 135 24.02 -2.85 28.46
C LYS A 135 24.36 -3.95 29.47
N GLU A 136 25.49 -4.60 29.23
CA GLU A 136 26.06 -5.59 30.14
C GLU A 136 27.36 -5.01 30.70
N ASP A 137 27.64 -5.24 31.99
CA ASP A 137 28.93 -4.92 32.61
C ASP A 137 30.02 -5.90 32.18
N GLU A 138 31.26 -5.69 32.64
CA GLU A 138 32.40 -6.57 32.29
C GLU A 138 32.21 -8.00 32.81
N GLU A 139 31.35 -8.18 33.82
CA GLU A 139 30.96 -9.45 34.42
C GLU A 139 29.73 -10.11 33.75
N GLY A 140 29.10 -9.46 32.77
CA GLY A 140 27.94 -9.97 32.03
C GLY A 140 26.60 -9.81 32.74
N HIS A 141 26.52 -8.97 33.77
CA HIS A 141 25.26 -8.58 34.40
C HIS A 141 24.58 -7.47 33.59
N ILE A 142 23.26 -7.57 33.49
CA ILE A 142 22.43 -6.53 32.86
C ILE A 142 22.45 -5.31 33.77
N VAL A 143 22.93 -4.19 33.23
CA VAL A 143 22.91 -2.90 33.91
C VAL A 143 21.55 -2.26 33.67
N ASP A 144 20.84 -1.92 34.75
CA ASP A 144 19.53 -1.26 34.71
C ASP A 144 19.71 0.25 34.42
N GLU A 145 20.21 0.55 33.22
CA GLU A 145 20.31 1.90 32.67
C GLU A 145 19.16 2.16 31.69
N GLU A 146 18.73 3.42 31.63
CA GLU A 146 17.73 3.84 30.64
C GLU A 146 18.27 3.59 29.22
N ARG A 147 17.51 2.79 28.45
CA ARG A 147 17.94 2.35 27.12
C ARG A 147 17.87 3.52 26.14
N GLU A 148 18.96 3.72 25.40
CA GLU A 148 19.03 4.75 24.38
C GLU A 148 18.13 4.41 23.17
N ILE A 149 17.48 5.42 22.61
CA ILE A 149 16.69 5.29 21.38
C ILE A 149 17.63 5.27 20.17
N VAL A 150 17.50 4.27 19.32
CA VAL A 150 18.23 4.18 18.05
C VAL A 150 17.85 5.38 17.18
N GLY A 151 18.83 6.25 16.90
CA GLY A 151 18.61 7.49 16.14
C GLY A 151 18.06 8.66 16.96
N GLY A 152 17.86 8.49 18.27
CA GLY A 152 17.58 9.56 19.23
C GLY A 152 16.17 10.17 19.21
N VAL A 153 15.27 9.72 18.33
CA VAL A 153 13.93 10.32 18.19
C VAL A 153 12.85 9.24 17.97
N ALA A 154 11.74 9.36 18.70
CA ALA A 154 10.53 8.59 18.44
C ALA A 154 9.78 9.16 17.23
N ASP A 155 9.35 8.30 16.29
CA ASP A 155 8.52 8.80 15.18
C ASP A 155 7.07 8.80 15.61
N LYS A 156 6.47 9.97 15.51
CA LYS A 156 5.03 10.18 15.67
C LYS A 156 4.30 9.89 14.37
N LEU A 157 3.27 9.05 14.42
CA LEU A 157 2.40 8.77 13.28
C LEU A 157 1.76 10.06 12.74
N HIS A 158 1.46 10.07 11.45
CA HIS A 158 0.73 11.19 10.84
C HIS A 158 -0.63 11.38 11.53
N PRO A 159 -1.07 12.62 11.84
CA PRO A 159 -2.28 12.88 12.64
C PRO A 159 -3.59 12.34 12.03
N SER A 160 -3.62 12.07 10.72
CA SER A 160 -4.79 11.47 10.05
C SER A 160 -4.84 9.93 10.17
N VAL A 161 -3.81 9.31 10.73
CA VAL A 161 -3.68 7.86 10.89
C VAL A 161 -3.65 7.54 12.37
N GLN A 162 -4.37 6.48 12.76
CA GLN A 162 -4.36 5.96 14.11
C GLN A 162 -3.96 4.48 14.10
N MET A 163 -3.30 4.05 15.17
CA MET A 163 -3.04 2.64 15.44
C MET A 163 -4.23 2.10 16.21
N LEU A 164 -4.90 1.08 15.66
CA LEU A 164 -6.06 0.47 16.31
C LEU A 164 -5.67 -0.69 17.20
N ALA A 165 -4.72 -1.49 16.74
CA ALA A 165 -4.35 -2.70 17.44
C ALA A 165 -2.93 -3.15 17.08
N LEU A 166 -2.31 -3.81 18.04
CA LEU A 166 -1.09 -4.58 17.86
C LEU A 166 -1.35 -6.01 18.34
N VAL A 167 -1.15 -6.97 17.44
CA VAL A 167 -1.36 -8.40 17.72
C VAL A 167 -0.02 -9.10 17.75
N LEU A 168 0.27 -9.77 18.86
CA LEU A 168 1.47 -10.59 19.03
C LEU A 168 1.21 -12.06 18.63
N PRO A 169 2.26 -12.86 18.40
CA PRO A 169 2.12 -14.26 17.95
C PRO A 169 1.49 -15.19 18.99
N ASP A 170 1.53 -14.79 20.27
CA ASP A 170 0.88 -15.49 21.38
C ASP A 170 -0.65 -15.34 21.38
N GLY A 171 -1.19 -14.51 20.49
CA GLY A 171 -2.62 -14.22 20.37
C GLY A 171 -3.09 -13.06 21.24
N THR A 172 -2.18 -12.39 21.96
CA THR A 172 -2.52 -11.17 22.68
C THR A 172 -2.72 -10.02 21.68
N THR A 173 -3.78 -9.25 21.92
CA THR A 173 -4.11 -8.05 21.16
C THR A 173 -4.13 -6.88 22.11
N TYR A 174 -3.35 -5.86 21.78
CA TYR A 174 -3.31 -4.58 22.49
C TYR A 174 -4.04 -3.55 21.64
N GLU A 175 -5.02 -2.87 22.22
CA GLU A 175 -5.77 -1.79 21.56
C GLU A 175 -5.27 -0.40 21.98
N GLU A 176 -4.53 -0.33 23.09
CA GLU A 176 -3.88 0.87 23.61
C GLU A 176 -2.72 0.51 24.53
N GLY A 177 -1.87 1.50 24.81
CA GLY A 177 -0.81 1.43 25.81
C GLY A 177 0.60 1.33 25.22
N HIS A 178 1.51 0.81 26.05
CA HIS A 178 2.93 0.63 25.75
C HIS A 178 3.21 -0.85 25.50
N VAL A 179 3.65 -1.17 24.29
CA VAL A 179 3.95 -2.53 23.86
C VAL A 179 5.38 -2.62 23.37
N GLU A 180 6.13 -3.54 23.96
CA GLU A 180 7.51 -3.81 23.61
C GLU A 180 7.60 -5.11 22.82
N VAL A 181 8.22 -5.04 21.64
CA VAL A 181 8.43 -6.19 20.77
C VAL A 181 9.93 -6.45 20.62
N ASP A 182 10.40 -7.52 21.24
CA ASP A 182 11.81 -7.90 21.16
C ASP A 182 12.15 -8.54 19.82
N ILE A 183 13.16 -7.97 19.17
CA ILE A 183 13.73 -8.42 17.90
C ILE A 183 15.04 -9.12 18.19
N SER A 184 14.99 -10.45 18.22
CA SER A 184 16.16 -11.31 18.45
C SER A 184 17.12 -11.30 17.26
N PRO A 185 18.45 -11.37 17.48
CA PRO A 185 19.43 -11.51 16.41
C PRO A 185 19.26 -12.82 15.61
N TYR A 186 18.65 -13.84 16.21
CA TYR A 186 18.37 -15.12 15.57
C TYR A 186 17.07 -15.11 14.73
N CYS A 187 16.37 -13.98 14.72
CA CYS A 187 15.11 -13.80 13.97
C CYS A 187 13.99 -14.76 14.41
N ASP A 188 14.07 -15.34 15.60
CA ASP A 188 13.06 -16.25 16.16
C ASP A 188 11.99 -15.53 17.00
N ALA A 189 12.29 -14.31 17.47
CA ALA A 189 11.37 -13.43 18.18
C ALA A 189 11.12 -12.12 17.42
N GLY A 190 9.94 -11.53 17.63
CA GLY A 190 9.61 -10.19 17.11
C GLY A 190 8.62 -10.15 15.95
N SER A 191 8.01 -11.28 15.59
CA SER A 191 6.89 -11.27 14.66
C SER A 191 5.70 -10.60 15.33
N HIS A 192 4.98 -9.72 14.63
CA HIS A 192 3.78 -9.08 15.15
C HIS A 192 2.96 -8.49 13.99
N ILE A 193 1.70 -8.18 14.25
CA ILE A 193 0.80 -7.54 13.30
C ILE A 193 0.40 -6.18 13.85
N VAL A 194 0.52 -5.14 13.03
CA VAL A 194 0.05 -3.80 13.37
C VAL A 194 -1.14 -3.45 12.50
N VAL A 195 -2.20 -2.95 13.13
CA VAL A 195 -3.43 -2.53 12.47
C VAL A 195 -3.49 -1.02 12.49
N LEU A 196 -3.44 -0.42 11.31
CA LEU A 196 -3.62 1.02 11.14
C LEU A 196 -4.97 1.30 10.53
N ALA A 197 -5.59 2.39 10.95
CA ALA A 197 -6.78 2.90 10.33
C ALA A 197 -6.68 4.40 10.14
N ARG A 198 -7.58 4.90 9.30
CA ARG A 198 -7.76 6.33 9.13
C ARG A 198 -8.61 6.89 10.27
N ARG A 199 -8.28 8.09 10.76
CA ARG A 199 -9.06 8.72 11.83
C ARG A 199 -10.45 9.19 11.38
N ASP A 200 -10.56 9.69 10.16
CA ASP A 200 -11.83 10.12 9.54
C ASP A 200 -12.69 8.95 9.06
N ASN A 201 -12.07 7.80 8.75
CA ASN A 201 -12.77 6.61 8.30
C ASN A 201 -12.14 5.34 8.90
N PRO A 202 -12.58 4.91 10.09
CA PRO A 202 -12.02 3.75 10.78
C PRO A 202 -12.32 2.41 10.09
N ASP A 203 -13.23 2.37 9.11
CA ASP A 203 -13.52 1.16 8.33
C ASP A 203 -12.40 0.85 7.32
N GLU A 204 -11.64 1.85 6.89
CA GLU A 204 -10.47 1.65 6.02
C GLU A 204 -9.25 1.30 6.85
N LYS A 205 -9.01 0.00 7.01
CA LYS A 205 -7.91 -0.56 7.79
C LYS A 205 -6.84 -1.17 6.88
N ILE A 206 -5.58 -1.04 7.31
CA ILE A 206 -4.46 -1.79 6.74
C ILE A 206 -3.81 -2.60 7.85
N TRP A 207 -3.69 -3.90 7.60
CA TRP A 207 -3.01 -4.85 8.44
C TRP A 207 -1.61 -5.09 7.93
N ILE A 208 -0.63 -4.90 8.81
CA ILE A 208 0.80 -5.01 8.49
C ILE A 208 1.33 -6.22 9.24
N LYS A 209 1.46 -7.35 8.54
CA LYS A 209 1.99 -8.59 9.12
C LYS A 209 3.49 -8.65 8.91
N MET A 210 4.24 -8.60 10.01
CA MET A 210 5.70 -8.63 10.05
C MET A 210 6.16 -9.97 10.59
N ASN A 211 7.02 -10.64 9.82
CA ASN A 211 7.60 -11.91 10.20
C ASN A 211 9.08 -11.73 10.53
N ALA A 212 9.46 -11.97 11.79
CA ALA A 212 10.85 -11.86 12.24
C ALA A 212 11.78 -12.84 11.50
N LEU A 213 11.34 -14.09 11.37
CA LEU A 213 12.12 -15.19 10.80
C LEU A 213 12.51 -14.91 9.35
N THR A 214 11.52 -14.63 8.51
CA THR A 214 11.75 -14.40 7.07
C THR A 214 12.12 -12.95 6.75
N GLY A 215 11.83 -12.01 7.66
CA GLY A 215 11.91 -10.57 7.39
C GLY A 215 10.87 -10.09 6.37
N ILE A 216 9.91 -10.92 5.97
CA ILE A 216 8.87 -10.54 5.01
C ILE A 216 7.83 -9.68 5.73
N VAL A 217 7.47 -8.57 5.09
CA VAL A 217 6.35 -7.72 5.50
C VAL A 217 5.25 -7.82 4.45
N THR A 218 4.03 -8.13 4.89
CA THR A 218 2.86 -8.22 4.01
C THR A 218 1.78 -7.25 4.48
N TYR A 219 1.06 -6.67 3.52
CA TYR A 219 0.00 -5.70 3.75
C TYR A 219 -1.32 -6.31 3.32
N HIS A 220 -2.34 -6.21 4.17
CA HIS A 220 -3.68 -6.74 3.89
C HIS A 220 -4.73 -5.67 4.19
N ASN A 221 -5.80 -5.65 3.40
CA ASN A 221 -6.97 -4.81 3.67
C ASN A 221 -8.05 -5.57 4.46
N GLU A 222 -7.86 -6.87 4.64
CA GLU A 222 -8.74 -7.77 5.37
C GLU A 222 -8.08 -8.18 6.69
N GLU A 223 -8.89 -8.62 7.63
CA GLU A 223 -8.43 -9.11 8.92
C GLU A 223 -7.49 -10.30 8.73
N VAL A 224 -6.32 -10.24 9.38
CA VAL A 224 -5.32 -11.30 9.32
C VAL A 224 -4.84 -11.66 10.72
N SER A 225 -4.69 -12.94 10.95
CA SER A 225 -4.14 -13.53 12.17
C SER A 225 -2.81 -14.24 11.89
N PHE A 226 -2.08 -14.57 12.96
CA PHE A 226 -0.90 -15.44 12.87
C PHE A 226 -1.28 -16.86 12.51
N TRP A 227 -2.31 -17.36 13.20
CA TRP A 227 -2.77 -18.74 13.12
C TRP A 227 -4.06 -18.79 12.31
N PRO A 228 -4.26 -19.82 11.46
CA PRO A 228 -5.53 -20.02 10.79
C PRO A 228 -6.64 -20.11 11.84
N ARG A 229 -7.72 -19.34 11.64
CA ARG A 229 -8.91 -19.40 12.49
C ARG A 229 -9.37 -20.86 12.49
N GLN A 230 -9.36 -21.53 13.65
CA GLN A 230 -9.97 -22.85 13.77
C GLN A 230 -11.43 -22.65 13.36
N GLN A 231 -11.82 -23.26 12.25
CA GLN A 231 -13.23 -23.30 11.88
C GLN A 231 -13.90 -24.06 13.01
N GLU A 232 -14.75 -23.38 13.78
CA GLU A 232 -15.67 -24.04 14.68
C GLU A 232 -16.45 -25.03 13.82
N GLU A 233 -16.14 -26.31 13.98
CA GLU A 233 -16.92 -27.39 13.41
C GLU A 233 -18.33 -27.20 13.97
N GLU A 234 -19.26 -26.77 13.10
CA GLU A 234 -20.68 -26.83 13.39
C GLU A 234 -20.99 -28.30 13.70
N GLU A 235 -21.02 -28.66 14.98
CA GLU A 235 -21.59 -29.93 15.40
C GLU A 235 -23.01 -29.97 14.82
N PRO A 236 -23.34 -30.98 13.98
CA PRO A 236 -24.71 -31.13 13.54
C PRO A 236 -25.52 -31.37 14.78
N GLN A 237 -26.42 -30.44 15.12
CA GLN A 237 -27.41 -30.61 16.17
C GLN A 237 -28.15 -31.91 15.89
N SER A 238 -27.73 -32.97 16.57
CA SER A 238 -28.41 -34.24 16.68
C SER A 238 -29.72 -33.96 17.41
N GLY A 239 -30.75 -33.63 16.64
CA GLY A 239 -32.13 -33.58 17.10
C GLY A 239 -32.53 -34.96 17.60
N ALA A 240 -32.41 -35.15 18.90
CA ALA A 240 -32.98 -36.27 19.63
C ALA A 240 -33.81 -35.71 20.79
N GLN A 241 -35.09 -35.48 20.51
CA GLN A 241 -36.25 -35.97 21.28
C GLN A 241 -37.56 -35.37 20.77
#